data_AF-A0A7X9HU96-F1
#
_entry.id   AF-A0A7X9HU96-F1
#
_cell.length_a   1.000
_cell.length_b   1.000
_cell.length_c   1.000
_cell.angle_alpha   90.00
_cell.angle_beta   90.00
_cell.angle_gamma   90.00
#
_symmetry.space_group_name_H-M   'P 1'
#
loop_
_entity.id
_entity.type
_entity.pdbx_description
1 polymer ?
#
loop_
_entity_poly.entity_id
_entity_poly.type
_entity_poly.pdbx_seq_one_letter_code
_entity_poly.pdbx_strand_id
1 'polypeptide(L)'
;GSIVAVDISNGNMIIQKSAFLCAQPTVELSMYVNKNIGSGFFGGEGFVLQKLSGKGLAFFEIDGACCEKELASGEVLKVDTGNVAAFEEQVKYEVEKVKGFKNVLFGGEGLFLTKLTGPGKVWLQTMTMPSFAERIIPFLPTGSNK
;
A
#
# COMPACT_ATOMS: atom_id res chain seq x y z
N GLY A 1 14.79 3.28 -0.68
CA GLY A 1 13.72 2.72 -1.52
C GLY A 1 14.31 1.81 -2.56
N SER A 2 13.45 1.12 -3.29
CA SER A 2 13.79 0.34 -4.49
C SER A 2 12.71 0.52 -5.54
N ILE A 3 13.04 0.34 -6.81
CA ILE A 3 12.07 0.37 -7.91
C ILE A 3 11.80 -1.07 -8.35
N VAL A 4 10.53 -1.43 -8.49
CA VAL A 4 10.09 -2.72 -9.02
C VAL A 4 9.47 -2.48 -10.39
N ALA A 5 9.90 -3.29 -11.37
CA ALA A 5 9.32 -3.32 -12.70
C ALA A 5 8.42 -4.55 -12.85
N VAL A 6 7.21 -4.36 -13.35
CA VAL A 6 6.24 -5.44 -13.62
C VAL A 6 5.72 -5.33 -15.04
N ASP A 7 5.54 -6.48 -15.70
CA ASP A 7 4.88 -6.55 -16.99
C ASP A 7 3.38 -6.81 -16.79
N ILE A 8 2.58 -5.77 -17.02
CA ILE A 8 1.12 -5.79 -16.86
C ILE A 8 0.45 -6.72 -17.88
N SER A 9 1.17 -7.11 -18.94
CA SER A 9 0.69 -8.11 -19.90
C SER A 9 0.48 -9.49 -19.26
N ASN A 10 1.12 -9.77 -18.12
CA ASN A 10 0.99 -11.03 -17.38
C ASN A 10 -0.18 -11.05 -16.39
N GLY A 11 -0.80 -9.89 -16.14
CA GLY A 11 -1.88 -9.76 -15.17
C GLY A 11 -2.01 -8.33 -14.67
N ASN A 12 -3.24 -7.96 -14.32
CA ASN A 12 -3.50 -6.67 -13.71
C ASN A 12 -2.93 -6.62 -12.28
N MET A 13 -2.56 -5.42 -11.87
CA MET A 13 -1.92 -5.16 -10.59
C MET A 13 -2.72 -4.11 -9.82
N ILE A 14 -2.83 -4.28 -8.51
CA ILE A 14 -3.35 -3.26 -7.60
C ILE A 14 -2.16 -2.65 -6.88
N ILE A 15 -2.07 -1.32 -6.88
CA ILE A 15 -0.94 -0.58 -6.32
C ILE A 15 -1.45 0.52 -5.39
N GLN A 16 -0.67 0.85 -4.38
CA GLN A 16 -0.86 2.06 -3.62
C GLN A 16 -0.56 3.28 -4.50
N LYS A 17 -1.41 4.31 -4.44
CA LYS A 17 -1.29 5.51 -5.29
C LYS A 17 0.09 6.17 -5.23
N SER A 18 0.67 6.30 -4.04
CA SER A 18 2.01 6.91 -3.89
C SER A 18 3.16 6.01 -4.32
N ALA A 19 2.93 4.70 -4.48
CA ALA A 19 3.95 3.80 -5.01
C ALA A 19 4.09 3.91 -6.53
N PHE A 20 3.06 4.37 -7.27
CA PHE A 20 3.15 4.50 -8.73
C PHE A 20 4.28 5.47 -9.13
N LEU A 21 5.23 5.00 -9.96
CA LEU A 21 6.32 5.82 -10.47
C LEU A 21 6.07 6.23 -11.93
N CYS A 22 5.95 5.25 -12.83
CA CYS A 22 5.67 5.47 -14.25
C CYS A 22 5.23 4.17 -14.93
N ALA A 23 4.70 4.27 -16.16
CA ALA A 23 4.39 3.11 -16.98
C ALA A 23 4.46 3.44 -18.48
N GLN A 24 4.53 2.40 -19.32
CA GLN A 24 4.38 2.56 -20.76
C GLN A 24 2.98 3.11 -21.11
N PRO A 25 2.83 3.86 -22.23
CA PRO A 25 1.55 4.51 -22.59
C PRO A 25 0.35 3.56 -22.75
N THR A 26 0.60 2.27 -22.96
CA THR A 26 -0.40 1.20 -23.12
C THR A 26 -0.86 0.59 -21.80
N VAL A 27 -0.29 1.03 -20.67
CA VAL A 27 -0.74 0.68 -19.33
C VAL A 27 -1.74 1.74 -18.86
N GLU A 28 -2.92 1.29 -18.48
CA GLU A 28 -4.00 2.14 -17.98
C GLU A 28 -4.00 2.15 -16.45
N LEU A 29 -4.13 3.35 -15.88
CA LEU A 29 -4.25 3.58 -14.44
C LEU A 29 -5.69 3.98 -14.11
N SER A 30 -6.36 3.22 -13.25
CA SER A 30 -7.72 3.51 -12.78
C SER A 30 -7.80 3.44 -11.26
N MET A 31 -8.82 4.07 -10.65
CA MET A 31 -9.03 3.90 -9.21
C MET A 31 -9.51 2.49 -8.89
N TYR A 32 -8.89 1.85 -7.90
CA TYR A 32 -9.37 0.57 -7.41
C TYR A 32 -10.34 0.78 -6.25
N VAL A 33 -11.60 0.45 -6.47
CA VAL A 33 -12.65 0.52 -5.45
C VAL A 33 -12.97 -0.90 -4.98
N ASN A 34 -12.59 -1.22 -3.74
CA ASN A 34 -12.99 -2.49 -3.15
C ASN A 34 -14.47 -2.42 -2.73
N LYS A 35 -15.32 -3.19 -3.42
CA LYS A 35 -16.78 -3.23 -3.20
C LYS A 35 -17.18 -3.65 -1.79
N ASN A 36 -16.30 -4.32 -1.04
CA ASN A 36 -16.55 -4.78 0.33
C ASN A 36 -16.15 -3.76 1.41
N ILE A 37 -15.54 -2.64 1.01
CA ILE A 37 -15.22 -1.53 1.90
C ILE A 37 -16.42 -0.58 1.85
N GLY A 38 -17.17 -0.50 2.96
CA GLY A 38 -18.28 0.44 3.08
C GLY A 38 -17.84 1.86 2.73
N SER A 39 -18.74 2.65 2.14
CA SER A 39 -18.48 3.99 1.56
C SER A 39 -17.81 5.02 2.50
N GLY A 40 -17.73 4.74 3.80
CA GLY A 40 -17.08 5.59 4.81
C GLY A 40 -15.69 5.11 5.26
N PHE A 41 -15.11 4.09 4.61
CA PHE A 41 -13.87 3.43 5.04
C PHE A 41 -12.73 3.60 4.03
N PHE A 42 -12.68 4.77 3.38
CA PHE A 42 -11.42 5.29 2.83
C PHE A 42 -10.54 5.73 4.00
N GLY A 43 -10.02 4.75 4.75
CA GLY A 43 -9.31 4.90 6.04
C GLY A 43 -8.59 6.23 6.11
N GLY A 44 -9.02 7.07 7.07
CA GLY A 44 -8.89 8.54 7.12
C GLY A 44 -7.49 9.15 6.93
N GLU A 45 -6.51 8.33 6.63
CA GLU A 45 -5.10 8.59 6.30
C GLU A 45 -4.86 8.84 4.80
N GLY A 46 -5.85 8.70 3.91
CA GLY A 46 -5.64 8.91 2.47
C GLY A 46 -4.98 7.73 1.76
N PHE A 47 -5.16 6.50 2.26
CA PHE A 47 -4.72 5.29 1.59
C PHE A 47 -5.59 4.99 0.36
N VAL A 48 -5.09 5.33 -0.83
CA VAL A 48 -5.77 5.16 -2.10
C VAL A 48 -5.10 4.05 -2.91
N LEU A 49 -5.90 3.10 -3.38
CA LEU A 49 -5.45 2.05 -4.29
C LEU A 49 -5.81 2.39 -5.74
N GLN A 50 -4.94 2.01 -6.65
CA GLN A 50 -5.13 2.12 -8.09
C GLN A 50 -4.93 0.77 -8.74
N LYS A 51 -5.63 0.53 -9.85
CA LYS A 51 -5.46 -0.64 -10.69
C LYS A 51 -4.65 -0.26 -11.92
N LEU A 52 -3.62 -1.05 -12.19
CA LEU A 52 -2.88 -1.09 -13.45
C LEU A 52 -3.43 -2.22 -14.32
N SER A 53 -3.81 -1.90 -15.55
CA SER A 53 -4.27 -2.86 -16.56
C SER A 53 -3.73 -2.54 -17.95
N GLY A 54 -3.93 -3.43 -18.91
CA GLY A 54 -3.48 -3.23 -20.29
C GLY A 54 -2.26 -4.08 -20.62
N LYS A 55 -1.28 -3.51 -21.32
CA LYS A 55 -0.08 -4.23 -21.77
C LYS A 55 1.16 -3.36 -21.64
N GLY A 56 2.27 -3.96 -21.25
CA GLY A 56 3.57 -3.31 -21.12
C GLY A 56 4.06 -3.16 -19.68
N LEU A 57 5.22 -2.54 -19.55
CA LEU A 57 5.92 -2.36 -18.29
C LEU A 57 5.32 -1.20 -17.47
N ALA A 58 5.14 -1.45 -16.19
CA ALA A 58 4.91 -0.45 -15.16
C ALA A 58 5.98 -0.53 -14.08
N PHE A 59 6.24 0.61 -13.45
CA PHE A 59 7.25 0.77 -12.42
C PHE A 59 6.61 1.39 -11.18
N PHE A 60 6.93 0.82 -10.02
CA PHE A 60 6.53 1.39 -8.73
C PHE A 60 7.69 1.44 -7.75
N GLU A 61 7.67 2.44 -6.88
CA GLU A 61 8.62 2.64 -5.80
C GLU A 61 8.17 1.88 -4.54
N ILE A 62 9.16 1.37 -3.82
CA ILE A 62 9.02 0.81 -2.48
C ILE A 62 9.76 1.71 -1.50
N ASP A 63 9.04 2.20 -0.49
CA ASP A 63 9.62 2.92 0.64
C ASP A 63 10.49 1.98 1.50
N GLY A 64 11.74 2.33 1.72
CA GLY A 64 12.68 1.45 2.46
C GLY A 64 13.13 0.25 1.63
N ALA A 65 12.94 -0.96 2.15
CA ALA A 65 13.29 -2.22 1.48
C ALA A 65 12.04 -2.95 0.97
N CYS A 66 12.19 -3.64 -0.16
CA CYS A 66 11.12 -4.43 -0.76
C CYS A 66 11.08 -5.84 -0.15
N CYS A 67 9.90 -6.23 0.33
CA CYS A 67 9.61 -7.61 0.73
C CYS A 67 8.56 -8.20 -0.21
N GLU A 68 9.01 -8.99 -1.18
CA GLU A 68 8.13 -9.76 -2.06
C GLU A 68 7.70 -11.07 -1.37
N LYS A 69 6.42 -11.39 -1.46
CA LYS A 69 5.86 -12.66 -0.98
C LYS A 69 4.91 -13.23 -2.03
N GLU A 70 5.05 -14.52 -2.29
CA GLU A 70 4.09 -15.29 -3.07
C GLU A 70 3.18 -16.04 -2.10
N LEU A 71 1.88 -15.74 -2.12
CA LEU A 71 0.88 -16.36 -1.26
C LEU A 71 0.30 -17.58 -1.97
N ALA A 72 0.27 -18.72 -1.29
CA ALA A 72 -0.46 -19.88 -1.77
C ALA A 72 -1.99 -19.65 -1.74
N SER A 73 -2.75 -20.49 -2.44
CA SER A 73 -4.21 -20.40 -2.42
C SER A 73 -4.76 -20.54 -1.00
N GLY A 74 -5.53 -19.53 -0.55
CA GLY A 74 -6.08 -19.49 0.80
C GLY A 74 -5.08 -19.10 1.90
N GLU A 75 -3.79 -18.91 1.59
CA GLU A 75 -2.83 -18.38 2.55
C GLU A 75 -3.17 -16.93 2.89
N VAL A 76 -3.15 -16.61 4.19
CA VAL A 76 -3.53 -15.30 4.69
C VAL A 76 -2.30 -14.58 5.25
N LEU A 77 -2.07 -13.37 4.75
CA LEU A 77 -1.09 -12.44 5.27
C LEU A 77 -1.81 -11.21 5.83
N LYS A 78 -1.51 -10.86 7.09
CA LYS A 78 -1.98 -9.61 7.71
C LYS A 78 -0.81 -8.65 7.84
N VAL A 79 -1.00 -7.43 7.35
CA VAL A 79 0.03 -6.38 7.29
C VAL A 79 -0.58 -5.07 7.76
N ASP A 80 0.23 -4.18 8.30
CA ASP A 80 -0.15 -2.77 8.41
C ASP A 80 -0.55 -2.24 7.03
N THR A 81 -1.65 -1.48 6.97
CA THR A 81 -2.22 -1.01 5.70
C THR A 81 -1.24 -0.15 4.92
N GLY A 82 -0.50 0.76 5.58
CA GLY A 82 0.45 1.64 4.91
C GLY A 82 1.66 0.90 4.33
N ASN A 83 1.93 -0.33 4.79
CA ASN A 83 3.07 -1.14 4.36
C ASN A 83 2.77 -2.03 3.14
N VAL A 84 1.55 -2.00 2.60
CA VAL A 84 1.19 -2.69 1.35
C VAL A 84 1.44 -1.74 0.18
N ALA A 85 2.45 -2.03 -0.64
CA ALA A 85 2.78 -1.21 -1.80
C ALA A 85 2.05 -1.67 -3.06
N ALA A 86 2.01 -2.98 -3.32
CA ALA A 86 1.32 -3.55 -4.47
C ALA A 86 0.93 -5.02 -4.26
N PHE A 87 -0.03 -5.52 -5.03
CA PHE A 87 -0.42 -6.93 -5.09
C PHE A 87 -1.08 -7.26 -6.43
N GLU A 88 -1.00 -8.52 -6.85
CA GLU A 88 -1.72 -8.99 -8.04
C GLU A 88 -3.24 -8.92 -7.82
N GLU A 89 -4.02 -8.57 -8.85
CA GLU A 89 -5.48 -8.34 -8.73
C GLU A 89 -6.26 -9.54 -8.15
N GLN A 90 -5.75 -10.75 -8.34
CA GLN A 90 -6.35 -11.99 -7.82
C GLN A 90 -6.19 -12.16 -6.30
N VAL A 91 -5.23 -11.48 -5.66
CA VAL A 91 -5.08 -11.51 -4.21
C VAL A 91 -6.25 -10.76 -3.58
N LYS A 92 -7.01 -11.47 -2.74
CA LYS A 92 -8.15 -10.88 -2.05
C LYS A 92 -7.67 -9.88 -1.00
N TYR A 93 -8.14 -8.64 -1.10
CA TYR A 93 -7.84 -7.53 -0.20
C TYR A 93 -9.04 -7.22 0.71
N GLU A 94 -8.82 -7.15 2.02
CA GLU A 94 -9.81 -6.76 3.03
C GLU A 94 -9.14 -5.84 4.07
N VAL A 95 -9.84 -4.79 4.53
CA VAL A 95 -9.36 -3.94 5.63
C VAL A 95 -10.05 -4.35 6.92
N GLU A 96 -9.27 -4.66 7.94
CA GLU A 96 -9.72 -5.04 9.28
C GLU A 96 -9.36 -3.94 10.28
N LYS A 97 -10.37 -3.40 10.97
CA LYS A 97 -10.14 -2.52 12.13
C LYS A 97 -9.78 -3.36 13.34
N VAL A 98 -8.63 -3.11 13.95
CA VAL A 98 -8.26 -3.78 15.20
C VAL A 98 -9.05 -3.16 16.35
N LYS A 99 -10.01 -3.90 16.90
CA LYS A 99 -10.78 -3.47 18.07
C LYS A 99 -9.90 -3.52 19.33
N GLY A 100 -9.94 -2.46 20.14
CA GLY A 100 -9.30 -2.44 21.47
C GLY A 100 -7.92 -1.80 21.56
N PHE A 101 -7.30 -1.44 20.43
CA PHE A 101 -6.06 -0.64 20.42
C PHE A 101 -6.41 0.85 20.62
N LYS A 102 -6.50 1.29 21.89
CA LYS A 102 -6.70 2.70 22.25
C LYS A 102 -5.36 3.45 22.26
N ASN A 103 -5.18 4.33 21.29
CA ASN A 103 -4.70 5.72 21.42
C ASN A 103 -3.30 6.09 21.94
N VAL A 104 -2.32 5.20 22.19
CA VAL A 104 -1.05 5.66 22.81
C VAL A 104 0.23 5.45 21.98
N LEU A 105 0.33 4.42 21.12
CA LEU A 105 1.59 4.18 20.37
C LEU A 105 1.68 4.82 18.98
N PHE A 106 0.57 5.25 18.38
CA PHE A 106 0.50 5.73 16.99
C PHE A 106 -0.33 7.01 16.83
N GLY A 107 -0.11 8.03 17.68
CA GLY A 107 -0.65 9.38 17.42
C GLY A 107 -2.17 9.58 17.52
N GLY A 108 -2.95 8.56 17.90
CA GLY A 108 -4.40 8.67 18.08
C GLY A 108 -5.24 8.19 16.89
N GLU A 109 -4.61 7.70 15.83
CA GLU A 109 -5.28 7.07 14.70
C GLU A 109 -5.50 5.57 14.99
N GLY A 110 -6.64 5.04 14.54
CA GLY A 110 -7.00 3.64 14.81
C GLY A 110 -6.12 2.69 13.99
N LEU A 111 -5.69 1.57 14.58
CA LEU A 111 -4.88 0.58 13.85
C LEU A 111 -5.74 -0.16 12.81
N PHE A 112 -5.40 0.01 11.52
CA PHE A 112 -6.01 -0.71 10.40
C PHE A 112 -5.03 -1.74 9.84
N LEU A 113 -5.41 -3.02 9.89
CA LEU A 113 -4.67 -4.08 9.23
C LEU A 113 -5.29 -4.37 7.88
N THR A 114 -4.44 -4.52 6.88
CA THR A 114 -4.82 -5.11 5.60
C THR A 114 -4.63 -6.62 5.68
N LYS A 115 -5.68 -7.36 5.31
CA LYS A 115 -5.66 -8.81 5.12
C LYS A 115 -5.60 -9.12 3.62
N LEU A 116 -4.51 -9.76 3.22
CA LEU A 116 -4.27 -10.26 1.86
C LEU A 116 -4.44 -11.78 1.89
N THR A 117 -5.30 -12.32 1.03
CA THR A 117 -5.50 -13.78 0.90
C THR A 117 -5.15 -14.22 -0.51
N GLY A 118 -4.23 -15.18 -0.63
CA GLY A 118 -3.77 -15.69 -1.91
C GLY A 118 -4.81 -16.52 -2.67
N PRO A 119 -4.48 -16.97 -3.89
CA PRO A 119 -3.11 -17.02 -4.43
C PRO A 119 -2.63 -15.69 -5.01
N GLY A 120 -1.31 -15.54 -5.12
CA GLY A 120 -0.68 -14.46 -5.89
C GLY A 120 0.42 -13.72 -5.15
N LYS A 121 1.12 -12.85 -5.86
CA LYS A 121 2.22 -12.06 -5.34
C LYS A 121 1.77 -10.76 -4.68
N VAL A 122 2.50 -10.40 -3.63
CA VAL A 122 2.35 -9.15 -2.88
C VAL A 122 3.72 -8.53 -2.66
N TRP A 123 3.78 -7.20 -2.74
CA TRP A 123 4.98 -6.40 -2.52
C TRP A 123 4.73 -5.48 -1.33
N LEU A 124 5.55 -5.65 -0.30
CA LEU A 124 5.49 -4.87 0.92
C LEU A 124 6.69 -3.93 1.00
N GLN A 125 6.46 -2.82 1.69
CA GLN A 125 7.48 -1.84 2.03
C GLN A 125 7.77 -1.88 3.52
N THR A 126 9.04 -1.77 3.92
CA THR A 126 9.43 -1.85 5.35
C THR A 126 9.15 -0.56 6.11
N MET A 127 8.94 0.55 5.41
CA MET A 127 8.61 1.84 5.98
C MET A 127 7.56 2.53 5.11
N THR A 128 6.96 3.60 5.63
CA THR A 128 6.06 4.47 4.89
C THR A 128 6.59 5.90 5.00
N MET A 129 6.47 6.71 3.95
CA MET A 129 6.87 8.12 4.03
C MET A 129 6.15 8.90 5.15
N PRO A 130 4.85 8.72 5.44
CA PRO A 130 4.20 9.34 6.60
C PRO A 130 4.86 8.96 7.93
N SER A 131 5.09 7.67 8.20
CA SER A 131 5.72 7.23 9.46
C SER A 131 7.17 7.70 9.55
N PHE A 132 7.88 7.76 8.42
CA PHE A 132 9.23 8.32 8.37
C PHE A 132 9.23 9.81 8.73
N ALA A 133 8.33 10.60 8.12
CA ALA A 133 8.18 12.02 8.41
C ALA A 133 7.89 12.24 9.90
N GLU A 134 6.92 11.54 10.47
CA GLU A 134 6.59 11.61 11.90
C GLU A 134 7.79 11.36 12.81
N ARG A 135 8.63 10.37 12.46
CA ARG A 135 9.82 10.03 13.24
C ARG A 135 10.92 11.09 13.16
N ILE A 136 11.02 11.82 12.04
CA ILE A 136 12.06 12.86 11.88
C ILE A 136 11.60 14.24 12.34
N ILE A 137 10.29 14.52 12.41
CA ILE A 137 9.72 15.81 12.84
C ILE A 137 10.36 16.37 14.12
N PRO A 138 10.54 15.57 15.21
CA PRO A 138 11.14 16.07 16.44
C PRO A 138 12.60 16.57 16.30
N PHE A 139 13.28 16.18 15.22
CA PHE A 139 14.66 16.55 14.93
C PHE A 139 14.77 17.67 13.89
N LEU A 140 13.65 18.10 13.30
CA LEU A 140 13.64 19.21 12.36
C LEU A 140 13.82 20.53 13.12
N PRO A 141 14.58 21.51 12.57
CA PRO A 141 14.70 22.82 13.19
C PRO A 141 13.32 23.48 13.29
N THR A 142 12.85 23.73 14.51
CA THR A 142 11.72 24.63 14.72
C THR A 142 12.24 26.04 14.47
N GLY A 143 11.63 26.78 13.53
CA GLY A 143 12.07 28.12 13.15
C GLY A 143 12.43 28.95 14.38
N SER A 144 13.67 29.44 14.41
CA SER A 144 14.11 30.37 15.44
C SER A 144 13.26 31.63 15.30
N ASN A 145 12.39 31.90 16.27
CA ASN A 145 11.76 33.22 16.37
C ASN A 145 12.88 34.24 16.48
N LYS A 146 13.09 35.01 15.40
CA LYS A 146 13.76 36.30 15.44
C LYS A 146 12.72 37.37 15.69
#